data_AF-A0A1I5WDC7-F1
#
_entry.id   AF-A0A1I5WDC7-F1
#
_cell.length_a   1.000
_cell.length_b   1.000
_cell.length_c   1.000
_cell.angle_alpha   90.00
_cell.angle_beta   90.00
_cell.angle_gamma   90.00
#
_symmetry.space_group_name_H-M   'P 1'
#
loop_
_entity.id
_entity.type
_entity.pdbx_description
1 polymer ?
#
loop_
_entity_poly.entity_id
_entity_poly.type
_entity_poly.pdbx_seq_one_letter_code
_entity_poly.pdbx_strand_id
1 'polypeptide(L)'
;MIKSSSKPRKTAIPAAPAWMNPSQKRDFSALLALENGWKGFTTDIELQRFGDRVDLRGRILGMRRLMRSAMRSKDVATVLSLNSALNSTTAQAQRLEDALSLQDRQKTTASARRAA
;
A
#
# COMPACT_ATOMS: atom_id res chain seq x y z
N MET A 1 9.18 21.20 41.18
CA MET A 1 9.05 19.86 40.54
C MET A 1 8.44 20.05 39.16
N ILE A 2 9.25 20.03 38.10
CA ILE A 2 8.76 20.02 36.72
C ILE A 2 8.32 18.57 36.44
N LYS A 3 7.02 18.33 36.30
CA LYS A 3 6.49 17.03 35.85
C LYS A 3 7.10 16.74 34.49
N SER A 4 7.96 15.72 34.42
CA SER A 4 8.45 15.19 33.17
C SER A 4 7.26 14.83 32.29
N SER A 5 7.17 15.46 31.10
CA SER A 5 6.15 15.08 30.11
C SER A 5 6.30 13.59 29.85
N SER A 6 5.24 12.81 30.07
CA SER A 6 5.24 11.38 29.78
C SER A 6 5.73 11.19 28.34
N LYS A 7 6.86 10.49 28.16
CA LYS A 7 7.34 10.11 26.82
C LYS A 7 6.16 9.48 26.08
N PRO A 8 5.88 9.85 24.82
CA PRO A 8 4.79 9.25 24.07
C PRO A 8 4.96 7.73 24.13
N ARG A 9 3.94 7.03 24.64
CA ARG A 9 3.92 5.57 24.68
C ARG A 9 4.18 5.12 23.24
N LYS A 10 5.27 4.38 22.99
CA LYS A 10 5.48 3.72 21.69
C LYS A 10 4.24 2.88 21.45
N THR A 11 3.33 3.35 20.63
CA THR A 11 2.23 2.53 20.13
C THR A 11 2.90 1.41 19.36
N ALA A 12 2.70 0.18 19.80
CA ALA A 12 3.26 -0.98 19.14
C ALA A 12 2.72 -0.98 17.72
N ILE A 13 3.59 -0.64 16.75
CA ILE A 13 3.23 -0.69 15.34
C ILE A 13 2.97 -2.17 15.04
N PRO A 14 1.75 -2.55 14.63
CA PRO A 14 1.44 -3.94 14.32
C PRO A 14 2.41 -4.49 13.28
N ALA A 15 2.93 -5.70 13.54
CA ALA A 15 3.89 -6.33 12.66
C ALA A 15 3.27 -6.63 11.29
N ALA A 16 4.06 -6.44 10.23
CA ALA A 16 3.62 -6.79 8.89
C ALA A 16 3.34 -8.32 8.79
N PRO A 17 2.31 -8.74 8.04
CA PRO A 17 1.98 -10.16 7.88
C PRO A 17 3.16 -11.02 7.41
N ALA A 18 3.21 -12.27 7.91
CA ALA A 18 4.33 -13.18 7.67
C ALA A 18 4.53 -13.54 6.19
N TRP A 19 3.44 -13.60 5.42
CA TRP A 19 3.46 -13.90 3.98
C TRP A 19 4.06 -12.79 3.12
N MET A 20 4.24 -11.58 3.66
CA MET A 20 4.84 -10.47 2.90
C MET A 20 6.35 -10.63 2.74
N ASN A 21 6.83 -10.41 1.53
CA ASN A 21 8.27 -10.30 1.26
C ASN A 21 8.85 -8.99 1.84
N PRO A 22 10.18 -8.84 1.94
CA PRO A 22 10.79 -7.65 2.53
C PRO A 22 10.40 -6.32 1.88
N SER A 23 10.15 -6.30 0.56
CA SER A 23 9.70 -5.08 -0.12
C SER A 23 8.27 -4.72 0.28
N GLN A 24 7.37 -5.71 0.28
CA GLN A 24 5.99 -5.55 0.71
C GLN A 24 5.90 -5.10 2.17
N LYS A 25 6.76 -5.62 3.05
CA LYS A 25 6.83 -5.21 4.45
C LYS A 25 7.22 -3.74 4.61
N ARG A 26 8.11 -3.22 3.77
CA ARG A 26 8.47 -1.79 3.76
C ARG A 26 7.28 -0.93 3.33
N ASP A 27 6.60 -1.31 2.26
CA ASP A 27 5.42 -0.59 1.76
C ASP A 27 4.29 -0.58 2.80
N PHE A 28 4.02 -1.73 3.43
CA PHE A 28 3.05 -1.86 4.51
C PHE A 28 3.38 -0.95 5.69
N SER A 29 4.64 -0.96 6.15
CA SER A 29 5.10 -0.13 7.26
C SER A 29 4.99 1.37 6.94
N ALA A 30 5.26 1.77 5.69
CA ALA A 30 5.13 3.15 5.26
C ALA A 30 3.67 3.63 5.26
N LEU A 31 2.74 2.79 4.79
CA LEU A 31 1.30 3.08 4.83
C LEU A 31 0.80 3.21 6.26
N LEU A 32 1.20 2.28 7.12
CA LEU A 32 0.83 2.28 8.53
C LEU A 32 1.39 3.49 9.30
N ALA A 33 2.62 3.91 8.99
CA ALA A 33 3.22 5.11 9.55
C ALA A 33 2.46 6.37 9.12
N LEU A 34 2.03 6.45 7.85
CA LEU A 34 1.23 7.54 7.34
C LEU A 34 -0.12 7.61 8.06
N GLU A 35 -0.77 6.47 8.26
CA GLU A 35 -2.07 6.39 8.93
C GLU A 35 -1.99 6.79 10.40
N ASN A 36 -1.03 6.22 11.14
CA ASN A 36 -0.80 6.57 12.54
C ASN A 36 -0.38 8.02 12.71
N GLY A 37 0.35 8.60 11.75
CA GLY A 37 0.67 10.03 11.74
C GLY A 37 -0.55 10.93 11.56
N TRP A 38 -1.61 10.45 10.90
CA TRP A 38 -2.83 11.21 10.63
C TRP A 38 -3.91 11.04 11.71
N LYS A 39 -4.18 9.80 12.12
CA LYS A 39 -5.29 9.45 13.04
C LYS A 39 -4.81 9.15 14.47
N GLY A 40 -3.52 8.89 14.67
CA GLY A 40 -2.96 8.43 15.95
C GLY A 40 -3.19 6.94 16.24
N PHE A 41 -4.08 6.28 15.50
CA PHE A 41 -4.34 4.84 15.59
C PHE A 41 -4.78 4.29 14.23
N THR A 42 -4.68 2.97 14.06
CA THR A 42 -5.14 2.23 12.88
C THR A 42 -6.01 1.07 13.34
N THR A 43 -7.16 0.86 12.70
CA THR A 43 -8.08 -0.24 12.99
C THR A 43 -7.65 -1.54 12.30
N ASP A 44 -8.13 -2.69 12.80
CA ASP A 44 -7.84 -3.99 12.18
C ASP A 44 -8.34 -4.09 10.74
N ILE A 45 -9.47 -3.45 10.44
CA ILE A 45 -10.03 -3.37 9.08
C ILE A 45 -9.08 -2.60 8.16
N GLU A 46 -8.49 -1.49 8.64
CA GLU A 46 -7.52 -0.71 7.87
C GLU A 46 -6.20 -1.47 7.68
N LEU A 47 -5.75 -2.21 8.70
CA LEU A 47 -4.56 -3.08 8.60
C LEU A 47 -4.75 -4.15 7.53
N GLN A 48 -5.91 -4.81 7.51
CA GLN A 48 -6.22 -5.80 6.49
C GLN A 48 -6.25 -5.15 5.10
N ARG A 49 -6.90 -4.00 4.95
CA ARG A 49 -6.95 -3.24 3.69
C ARG A 49 -5.56 -2.79 3.22
N PHE A 50 -4.64 -2.44 4.13
CA PHE A 50 -3.25 -2.16 3.77
C PHE A 50 -2.55 -3.41 3.24
N GLY A 51 -2.80 -4.56 3.87
CA GLY A 51 -2.32 -5.86 3.40
C GLY A 51 -2.79 -6.17 1.98
N ASP A 52 -4.10 -6.08 1.75
CA ASP A 52 -4.73 -6.34 0.45
C ASP A 52 -4.20 -5.38 -0.63
N ARG A 53 -4.00 -4.11 -0.29
CA ARG A 53 -3.42 -3.12 -1.22
C ARG A 53 -2.01 -3.51 -1.62
N VAL A 54 -1.17 -3.88 -0.67
CA VAL A 54 0.23 -4.27 -0.92
C VAL A 54 0.28 -5.54 -1.78
N ASP A 55 -0.61 -6.50 -1.54
CA ASP A 55 -0.73 -7.71 -2.36
C ASP A 55 -1.17 -7.39 -3.79
N LEU A 56 -2.25 -6.61 -3.97
CA LEU A 56 -2.75 -6.22 -5.29
C LEU A 56 -1.69 -5.47 -6.11
N ARG A 57 -0.92 -4.57 -5.50
CA ARG A 57 0.21 -3.89 -6.19
C ARG A 57 1.30 -4.88 -6.59
N GLY A 58 1.61 -5.86 -5.73
CA GLY A 58 2.53 -6.96 -6.04
C GLY A 58 2.06 -7.78 -7.24
N ARG A 59 0.79 -8.18 -7.27
CA ARG A 59 0.17 -8.92 -8.38
C ARG A 59 0.23 -8.14 -9.68
N ILE A 60 -0.09 -6.85 -9.66
CA ILE A 60 0.01 -5.97 -10.85
C ILE A 60 1.45 -5.97 -11.40
N LEU A 61 2.45 -5.81 -10.54
CA LEU A 61 3.86 -5.83 -10.95
C LEU A 61 4.25 -7.20 -11.54
N GLY A 62 3.81 -8.30 -10.91
CA GLY A 62 4.02 -9.66 -11.40
C GLY A 62 3.40 -9.89 -12.78
N MET A 63 2.12 -9.56 -12.94
CA MET A 63 1.42 -9.68 -14.22
C MET A 63 2.06 -8.82 -15.31
N ARG A 64 2.50 -7.59 -15.01
CA ARG A 64 3.25 -6.75 -15.97
C ARG A 64 4.57 -7.40 -16.40
N ARG A 65 5.27 -8.10 -15.50
CA ARG A 65 6.51 -8.85 -15.84
C ARG A 65 6.19 -10.04 -16.74
N LEU A 66 5.16 -10.81 -16.42
CA LEU A 66 4.69 -11.94 -17.23
C LEU A 66 4.25 -11.47 -18.62
N MET A 67 3.50 -10.37 -18.69
CA MET A 67 3.04 -9.77 -19.95
C MET A 67 4.22 -9.38 -20.83
N ARG A 68 5.27 -8.74 -20.27
CA ARG A 68 6.50 -8.44 -21.03
C ARG A 68 7.19 -9.71 -21.53
N SER A 69 7.16 -10.79 -20.76
CA SER A 69 7.73 -12.08 -21.18
C SER A 69 6.90 -12.73 -22.30
N ALA A 70 5.58 -12.70 -22.20
CA ALA A 70 4.65 -13.20 -23.20
C ALA A 70 4.78 -12.42 -24.53
N MET A 71 4.93 -11.09 -24.46
CA MET A 71 5.18 -10.27 -25.66
C MET A 71 6.49 -10.65 -26.36
N ARG A 72 7.57 -10.92 -25.61
CA ARG A 72 8.85 -11.36 -26.21
C ARG A 72 8.76 -12.73 -26.86
N SER A 73 7.95 -13.63 -26.29
CA SER A 73 7.69 -14.96 -26.84
C SER A 73 6.59 -14.99 -27.90
N LYS A 74 6.00 -13.83 -28.23
CA LYS A 74 4.91 -13.67 -29.19
C LYS A 74 3.66 -14.49 -28.84
N ASP A 75 3.45 -14.78 -27.56
CA ASP A 75 2.24 -15.44 -27.06
C ASP A 75 1.10 -14.43 -26.92
N VAL A 76 0.37 -14.23 -28.01
CA VAL A 76 -0.73 -13.24 -28.10
C VAL A 76 -1.88 -13.59 -27.14
N ALA A 77 -2.21 -14.86 -26.97
CA ALA A 77 -3.29 -15.31 -26.10
C ALA A 77 -3.01 -14.94 -24.64
N THR A 78 -1.79 -15.22 -24.17
CA THR A 78 -1.37 -14.86 -22.82
C THR A 78 -1.30 -13.34 -22.63
N VAL A 79 -0.86 -12.58 -23.65
CA VAL A 79 -0.85 -11.11 -23.57
C VAL A 79 -2.27 -10.54 -23.39
N LEU A 80 -3.25 -11.01 -24.16
CA LEU A 80 -4.63 -10.54 -24.06
C LEU A 80 -5.26 -10.91 -22.70
N SER A 81 -5.05 -12.14 -22.24
CA SER A 81 -5.52 -12.61 -20.94
C SER A 81 -4.93 -11.77 -19.79
N LEU A 82 -3.61 -11.56 -19.79
CA LEU A 82 -2.93 -10.76 -18.77
C LEU A 82 -3.34 -9.30 -18.80
N ASN A 83 -3.64 -8.74 -19.98
CA ASN A 83 -4.11 -7.35 -20.09
C ASN A 83 -5.50 -7.18 -19.45
N SER A 84 -6.43 -8.11 -19.73
CA SER A 84 -7.74 -8.13 -19.08
C SER A 84 -7.63 -8.25 -17.55
N ALA A 85 -6.82 -9.19 -17.08
CA ALA A 85 -6.56 -9.39 -15.64
C ALA A 85 -5.89 -8.17 -14.98
N LEU A 86 -4.99 -7.48 -15.69
CA LEU A 86 -4.35 -6.26 -15.22
C LEU A 86 -5.36 -5.13 -15.02
N ASN A 87 -6.28 -4.95 -15.97
CA ASN A 87 -7.29 -3.89 -15.88
C ASN A 87 -8.24 -4.13 -14.71
N SER A 88 -8.72 -5.36 -14.52
CA SER A 88 -9.61 -5.70 -13.41
C SER A 88 -8.90 -5.54 -12.05
N THR A 89 -7.66 -6.02 -11.94
CA THR A 89 -6.86 -5.89 -10.70
C THR A 89 -6.51 -4.44 -10.41
N THR A 90 -6.22 -3.63 -11.44
CA THR A 90 -5.95 -2.19 -11.27
C THR A 90 -7.19 -1.45 -10.78
N ALA A 91 -8.38 -1.76 -11.32
CA ALA A 91 -9.63 -1.18 -10.87
C ALA A 91 -9.94 -1.55 -9.40
N GLN A 92 -9.68 -2.80 -8.99
CA GLN A 92 -9.82 -3.23 -7.60
C GLN A 92 -8.84 -2.49 -6.68
N ALA A 93 -7.58 -2.38 -7.09
CA ALA A 93 -6.58 -1.63 -6.35
C ALA A 93 -7.02 -0.18 -6.16
N GLN A 94 -7.49 0.50 -7.22
CA GLN A 94 -7.94 1.88 -7.17
C GLN A 94 -9.09 2.07 -6.16
N ARG A 95 -10.13 1.23 -6.21
CA ARG A 95 -11.25 1.29 -5.26
C ARG A 95 -10.78 1.15 -3.81
N LEU A 96 -9.79 0.29 -3.57
CA LEU A 96 -9.21 0.10 -2.25
C LEU A 96 -8.37 1.31 -1.82
N GLU A 97 -7.65 1.95 -2.77
CA GLU A 97 -6.95 3.21 -2.50
C GLU A 97 -7.91 4.33 -2.09
N ASP A 98 -9.04 4.42 -2.78
CA ASP A 98 -10.09 5.42 -2.53
C ASP A 98 -10.75 5.20 -1.17
N ALA A 99 -11.07 3.93 -0.84
CA ALA A 99 -11.61 3.54 0.46
C ALA A 99 -10.67 3.84 1.64
N LEU A 100 -9.37 3.95 1.38
CA LEU A 100 -8.34 4.34 2.35
C LEU A 100 -8.01 5.84 2.29
N SER A 101 -8.60 6.61 1.37
CA SER A 101 -8.36 8.04 1.14
C SER A 101 -6.87 8.41 1.03
N LEU A 102 -6.06 7.49 0.50
CA LEU A 102 -4.59 7.61 0.58
C LEU A 102 -4.03 8.73 -0.29
N GLN A 103 -4.63 8.98 -1.46
CA GLN A 103 -4.19 10.05 -2.35
C GLN A 103 -4.39 11.44 -1.74
N ASP A 104 -5.50 11.65 -1.04
CA ASP A 104 -5.80 12.94 -0.41
C ASP A 104 -4.81 13.21 0.73
N ARG A 105 -4.54 12.21 1.57
CA ARG A 105 -3.55 12.33 2.66
C ARG A 105 -2.13 12.55 2.14
N GLN A 106 -1.76 11.92 1.04
CA GLN A 106 -0.45 12.13 0.39
C GLN A 106 -0.31 13.55 -0.18
N LYS A 107 -1.37 14.10 -0.78
CA LYS A 107 -1.37 15.50 -1.26
C LYS A 107 -1.25 16.48 -0.11
N THR A 108 -2.00 16.30 0.97
CA THR A 108 -1.94 17.17 2.14
C THR A 108 -0.58 17.14 2.82
N THR A 109 0.03 15.95 2.97
CA THR A 109 1.39 15.84 3.54
C THR A 109 2.46 16.46 2.64
N ALA A 110 2.35 16.29 1.32
CA ALA A 110 3.24 16.97 0.37
C ALA A 110 3.10 18.50 0.44
N SER A 111 1.88 19.02 0.58
CA SER A 111 1.62 20.47 0.73
C SER A 111 2.16 21.02 2.07
N ALA A 112 1.92 20.32 3.19
CA ALA A 112 2.42 20.73 4.50
C ALA A 112 3.97 20.78 4.53
N ARG A 113 4.63 19.84 3.86
CA ARG A 113 6.10 19.80 3.76
C ARG A 113 6.69 20.90 2.87
N ARG A 114 5.91 21.46 1.93
CA ARG A 114 6.34 22.60 1.10
C ARG A 114 6.14 23.95 1.79
N ALA A 115 5.27 24.00 2.80
CA ALA A 115 4.95 25.22 3.55
C ALA A 115 5.82 25.40 4.82
N ALA A 116 6.63 24.40 5.16
CA ALA A 116 7.58 24.40 6.28
C ALA A 116 9.01 24.52 5.75
#